data_AF-A0A931YNU5-F1
#
_entry.id   AF-A0A931YNU5-F1
#
_cell.length_a   1.000
_cell.length_b   1.000
_cell.length_c   1.000
_cell.angle_alpha   90.00
_cell.angle_beta   90.00
_cell.angle_gamma   90.00
#
_symmetry.space_group_name_H-M   'P 1'
#
loop_
_entity.id
_entity.type
_entity.pdbx_description
1 polymer ?
#
loop_
_entity_poly.entity_id
_entity_poly.type
_entity_poly.pdbx_seq_one_letter_code
_entity_poly.pdbx_strand_id
1 'polypeptide(L)'
;MLSVLKGAVFHLTTQASYKSILKDGMIYNNKDGRFDIKKSLSQNSFGRLAGYVCLFDLRDKDDDAIEDILNKKYPFLGPPWFRQPKQPCDDYDEWNLAYLILSPKYYEKLIPYEKSIKYFNVSDVWQQVIPHAETWISDHIPLEWISIVYLVRIRERLPAYGNVTLIREIIEANRRTLTNSSKMIR
;
A
#
# COMPACT_ATOMS: atom_id res chain seq x y z
N MET A 1 8.14 -9.39 6.83
CA MET A 1 7.14 -8.66 6.03
C MET A 1 7.32 -8.92 4.55
N LEU A 2 8.51 -8.69 3.97
CA LEU A 2 8.73 -8.90 2.55
C LEU A 2 8.37 -10.32 2.06
N SER A 3 8.74 -11.34 2.83
CA SER A 3 8.41 -12.74 2.54
C SER A 3 6.91 -13.05 2.40
N VAL A 4 6.03 -12.27 3.05
CA VAL A 4 4.57 -12.48 2.94
C VAL A 4 3.90 -11.61 1.87
N LEU A 5 4.63 -10.63 1.33
CA LEU A 5 4.15 -9.76 0.24
C LEU A 5 4.63 -10.25 -1.14
N LYS A 6 5.76 -10.96 -1.20
CA LYS A 6 6.24 -11.59 -2.42
C LYS A 6 5.20 -12.57 -2.96
N GLY A 7 4.98 -12.55 -4.27
CA GLY A 7 3.97 -13.41 -4.91
C GLY A 7 2.53 -12.88 -4.80
N ALA A 8 2.30 -11.69 -4.25
CA ALA A 8 0.96 -11.17 -3.97
C ALA A 8 0.68 -9.80 -4.60
N VAL A 9 -0.61 -9.46 -4.67
CA VAL A 9 -1.11 -8.13 -5.00
C VAL A 9 -1.73 -7.49 -3.76
N PHE A 10 -1.37 -6.27 -3.42
CA PHE A 10 -1.85 -5.66 -2.18
C PHE A 10 -2.06 -4.14 -2.26
N HIS A 11 -3.02 -3.67 -1.47
CA HIS A 11 -3.19 -2.25 -1.17
C HIS A 11 -2.46 -1.92 0.14
N LEU A 12 -1.68 -0.85 0.14
CA LEU A 12 -0.99 -0.35 1.33
C LEU A 12 -1.69 0.90 1.86
N THR A 13 -1.98 0.89 3.15
CA THR A 13 -2.56 2.05 3.85
C THR A 13 -2.13 2.11 5.31
N THR A 14 -2.58 3.11 6.05
CA THR A 14 -2.36 3.18 7.51
C THR A 14 -3.39 2.34 8.25
N GLN A 15 -3.08 1.86 9.45
CA GLN A 15 -4.07 1.16 10.28
C GLN A 15 -5.27 2.05 10.64
N ALA A 16 -5.08 3.37 10.74
CA ALA A 16 -6.18 4.31 10.96
C ALA A 16 -7.15 4.34 9.77
N SER A 17 -6.61 4.46 8.54
CA SER A 17 -7.41 4.39 7.31
C SER A 17 -8.08 3.03 7.13
N TYR A 18 -7.42 1.94 7.54
CA TYR A 18 -8.01 0.60 7.52
C TYR A 18 -9.27 0.50 8.41
N LYS A 19 -9.33 1.19 9.56
CA LYS A 19 -10.54 1.22 10.38
C LYS A 19 -11.72 1.87 9.64
N SER A 20 -11.48 2.92 8.85
CA SER A 20 -12.50 3.52 7.99
C SER A 20 -12.93 2.55 6.88
N ILE A 21 -11.98 1.89 6.21
CA ILE A 21 -12.27 0.86 5.21
C ILE A 21 -13.15 -0.27 5.79
N LEU A 22 -12.88 -0.70 7.02
CA LEU A 22 -13.70 -1.69 7.72
C LEU A 22 -15.14 -1.21 7.95
N LYS A 23 -15.30 0.05 8.35
CA LYS A 23 -16.62 0.66 8.58
C LYS A 23 -17.40 0.79 7.27
N ASP A 24 -16.73 1.17 6.20
CA ASP A 24 -17.37 1.46 4.92
C ASP A 24 -17.54 0.20 4.03
N GLY A 25 -16.83 -0.89 4.35
CA GLY A 25 -16.85 -2.13 3.58
C GLY A 25 -16.16 -2.04 2.21
N MET A 26 -15.45 -0.94 1.92
CA MET A 26 -14.81 -0.71 0.63
C MET A 26 -13.51 0.09 0.76
N ILE A 27 -12.57 -0.18 -0.15
CA ILE A 27 -11.43 0.67 -0.45
C ILE A 27 -11.84 1.55 -1.64
N TYR A 28 -11.99 2.84 -1.40
CA TYR A 28 -12.40 3.76 -2.44
C TYR A 28 -11.21 4.41 -3.13
N ASN A 29 -11.39 4.82 -4.39
CA ASN A 29 -10.45 5.71 -5.04
C ASN A 29 -10.49 7.11 -4.38
N ASN A 30 -9.46 7.91 -4.63
CA ASN A 30 -9.33 9.25 -4.07
C ASN A 30 -9.41 10.35 -5.14
N LYS A 31 -10.17 10.14 -6.22
CA LYS A 31 -10.23 11.12 -7.32
C LYS A 31 -10.75 12.47 -6.87
N ASP A 32 -11.76 12.47 -6.01
CA ASP A 32 -12.40 13.65 -5.42
C ASP A 32 -11.58 14.29 -4.27
N GLY A 33 -10.47 13.67 -3.86
CA GLY A 33 -9.64 14.18 -2.75
C GLY A 33 -10.27 14.03 -1.38
N ARG A 34 -11.30 13.19 -1.23
CA ARG A 34 -11.99 12.91 0.04
C ARG A 34 -11.08 12.38 1.14
N PHE A 35 -9.97 11.75 0.78
CA PHE A 35 -8.94 11.31 1.71
C PHE A 35 -7.78 12.31 1.69
N ASP A 36 -7.48 12.87 2.87
CA ASP A 36 -6.38 13.81 3.07
C ASP A 36 -5.02 13.08 2.98
N ILE A 37 -4.60 12.80 1.75
CA ILE A 37 -3.26 12.30 1.47
C ILE A 37 -2.35 13.54 1.41
N LYS A 38 -1.34 13.57 2.30
CA LYS A 38 -0.36 14.67 2.41
C LYS A 38 0.00 15.22 1.02
N LYS A 39 -0.15 16.53 0.87
CA LYS A 39 -0.42 17.28 -0.37
C LYS A 39 0.56 17.12 -1.55
N SER A 40 1.73 16.50 -1.41
CA SER A 40 2.80 16.58 -2.42
C SER A 40 3.05 15.33 -3.29
N LEU A 41 2.67 14.12 -2.86
CA LEU A 41 3.15 12.89 -3.53
C LEU A 41 2.08 12.05 -4.25
N SER A 42 0.79 12.38 -4.12
CA SER A 42 -0.29 11.58 -4.72
C SER A 42 -1.28 12.38 -5.57
N GLN A 43 -1.19 13.72 -5.58
CA GLN A 43 -2.11 14.58 -6.33
C GLN A 43 -2.03 14.31 -7.84
N ASN A 44 -0.83 14.03 -8.33
CA ASN A 44 -0.58 13.73 -9.75
C ASN A 44 -0.47 12.22 -10.03
N SER A 45 -0.87 11.35 -9.10
CA SER A 45 -0.85 9.90 -9.36
C SER A 45 -1.81 9.55 -10.50
N PHE A 46 -1.33 8.75 -11.47
CA PHE A 46 -2.15 8.26 -12.58
C PHE A 46 -3.43 7.59 -12.06
N GLY A 47 -3.29 6.67 -11.11
CA GLY A 47 -4.42 5.94 -10.53
C GLY A 47 -5.45 6.90 -9.92
N ARG A 48 -5.00 7.92 -9.18
CA ARG A 48 -5.90 8.92 -8.60
C ARG A 48 -6.66 9.70 -9.67
N LEU A 49 -5.96 10.25 -10.68
CA LEU A 49 -6.57 11.06 -11.75
C LEU A 49 -7.56 10.23 -12.59
N ALA A 50 -7.24 8.97 -12.82
CA ALA A 50 -8.09 8.02 -13.53
C ALA A 50 -9.29 7.52 -12.70
N GLY A 51 -9.33 7.77 -11.38
CA GLY A 51 -10.37 7.26 -10.49
C GLY A 51 -10.22 5.78 -10.15
N TYR A 52 -8.98 5.33 -10.02
CA TYR A 52 -8.62 3.95 -9.72
C TYR A 52 -8.08 3.82 -8.29
N VAL A 53 -8.14 2.60 -7.76
CA VAL A 53 -7.43 2.22 -6.54
C VAL A 53 -6.07 1.65 -6.89
N CYS A 54 -5.00 2.22 -6.31
CA CYS A 54 -3.62 1.77 -6.50
C CYS A 54 -3.30 0.56 -5.63
N LEU A 55 -2.60 -0.40 -6.24
CA LEU A 55 -2.13 -1.65 -5.66
C LEU A 55 -0.67 -1.87 -6.07
N PHE A 56 0.05 -2.68 -5.30
CA PHE A 56 1.34 -3.23 -5.68
C PHE A 56 1.16 -4.64 -6.21
N ASP A 57 1.83 -4.98 -7.32
CA ASP A 57 1.86 -6.33 -7.89
C ASP A 57 3.27 -6.93 -7.82
N LEU A 58 3.46 -7.87 -6.88
CA LEU A 58 4.72 -8.57 -6.67
C LEU A 58 4.66 -10.05 -7.08
N ARG A 59 3.67 -10.46 -7.89
CA ARG A 59 3.45 -11.87 -8.25
C ARG A 59 4.63 -12.49 -8.99
N ASP A 60 5.14 -11.76 -9.98
CA ASP A 60 6.18 -12.23 -10.90
C ASP A 60 7.49 -11.46 -10.72
N LYS A 61 7.79 -11.01 -9.49
CA LYS A 61 9.00 -10.24 -9.17
C LYS A 61 10.00 -11.10 -8.39
N ASP A 62 11.24 -11.11 -8.86
CA ASP A 62 12.38 -11.62 -8.12
C ASP A 62 12.82 -10.65 -7.03
N ASP A 63 13.78 -11.07 -6.20
CA ASP A 63 14.23 -10.28 -5.06
C ASP A 63 14.93 -8.98 -5.51
N ASP A 64 15.71 -9.02 -6.59
CA ASP A 64 16.40 -7.85 -7.15
C ASP A 64 15.41 -6.79 -7.63
N ALA A 65 14.34 -7.19 -8.33
CA ALA A 65 13.29 -6.28 -8.78
C ALA A 65 12.53 -5.68 -7.59
N ILE A 66 12.25 -6.48 -6.56
CA ILE A 66 11.58 -6.00 -5.34
C ILE A 66 12.47 -5.00 -4.58
N GLU A 67 13.77 -5.27 -4.48
CA GLU A 67 14.74 -4.37 -3.87
C GLU A 67 14.87 -3.05 -4.64
N ASP A 68 14.90 -3.11 -5.98
CA ASP A 68 14.92 -1.91 -6.82
C ASP A 68 13.67 -1.04 -6.58
N ILE A 69 12.49 -1.66 -6.49
CA ILE A 69 11.26 -0.96 -6.16
C ILE A 69 11.38 -0.30 -4.79
N LEU A 70 11.78 -1.05 -3.76
CA LEU A 70 11.87 -0.56 -2.39
C LEU A 70 12.86 0.58 -2.22
N ASN A 71 14.03 0.47 -2.83
CA ASN A 71 15.15 1.36 -2.59
C ASN A 71 15.14 2.59 -3.51
N LYS A 72 14.58 2.47 -4.72
CA LYS A 72 14.68 3.54 -5.74
C LYS A 72 13.34 4.14 -6.15
N LYS A 73 12.23 3.43 -5.98
CA LYS A 73 10.93 3.84 -6.53
C LYS A 73 9.92 4.18 -5.45
N TYR A 74 9.63 3.23 -4.56
CA TYR A 74 8.64 3.38 -3.52
C TYR A 74 8.96 2.49 -2.31
N PRO A 75 9.34 3.06 -1.15
CA PRO A 75 9.67 2.30 0.05
C PRO A 75 8.41 1.79 0.77
N PHE A 76 7.67 0.86 0.15
CA PHE A 76 6.37 0.38 0.66
C PHE A 76 6.45 -0.34 2.02
N LEU A 77 7.65 -0.73 2.47
CA LEU A 77 7.85 -1.28 3.81
C LEU A 77 7.91 -0.23 4.93
N GLY A 78 8.12 1.04 4.60
CA GLY A 78 8.26 2.11 5.59
C GLY A 78 8.14 3.48 4.94
N PRO A 79 7.02 3.77 4.25
CA PRO A 79 6.91 5.00 3.48
C PRO A 79 6.99 6.22 4.42
N PRO A 80 7.92 7.18 4.18
CA PRO A 80 8.15 8.30 5.10
C PRO A 80 6.89 9.13 5.39
N TRP A 81 5.96 9.23 4.44
CA TRP A 81 4.70 9.98 4.61
C TRP A 81 3.70 9.32 5.57
N PHE A 82 3.80 8.00 5.84
CA PHE A 82 2.99 7.29 6.84
C PHE A 82 3.66 7.16 8.21
N ARG A 83 4.86 7.74 8.36
CA ARG A 83 5.56 7.81 9.65
C ARG A 83 4.69 8.54 10.67
N GLN A 84 4.58 7.98 11.85
CA GLN A 84 3.87 8.57 12.98
C GLN A 84 4.62 9.79 13.51
N PRO A 85 3.91 10.80 14.05
CA PRO A 85 4.55 11.88 14.79
C PRO A 85 5.38 11.31 15.94
N LYS A 86 6.62 11.77 16.06
CA LYS A 86 7.54 11.34 17.11
C LYS A 86 7.16 11.98 18.45
N GLN A 87 7.08 11.21 19.52
CA GLN A 87 6.91 11.76 20.87
C GLN A 87 8.26 12.26 21.41
N PRO A 88 8.28 13.22 22.35
CA PRO A 88 9.52 13.78 22.90
C PRO A 88 10.49 12.75 23.49
N CYS A 89 9.98 11.60 23.95
CA CYS A 89 10.77 10.52 24.55
C CYS A 89 11.09 9.36 23.58
N ASP A 90 10.60 9.40 22.34
CA ASP A 90 10.88 8.31 21.39
C ASP A 90 12.32 8.40 20.87
N ASP A 91 13.05 7.29 20.88
CA ASP A 91 14.35 7.13 20.20
C ASP A 91 14.20 6.45 18.82
N TYR A 92 12.96 6.21 18.39
CA TYR A 92 12.62 5.52 17.14
C TYR A 92 11.63 6.31 16.28
N ASP A 93 11.65 6.01 14.98
CA ASP A 93 10.56 6.29 14.06
C ASP A 93 9.57 5.12 14.07
N GLU A 94 8.27 5.41 13.92
CA GLU A 94 7.22 4.38 13.93
C GLU A 94 6.29 4.47 12.72
N TRP A 95 5.86 3.30 12.23
CA TRP A 95 4.81 3.16 11.24
C TRP A 95 3.75 2.16 11.71
N ASN A 96 2.49 2.55 11.53
CA ASN A 96 1.33 1.69 11.76
C ASN A 96 0.62 1.44 10.42
N LEU A 97 1.01 0.35 9.75
CA LEU A 97 0.60 0.03 8.38
C LEU A 97 -0.40 -1.11 8.33
N ALA A 98 -1.23 -1.10 7.29
CA ALA A 98 -2.11 -2.20 6.91
C ALA A 98 -1.85 -2.58 5.45
N TYR A 99 -1.56 -3.86 5.22
CA TYR A 99 -1.40 -4.44 3.89
C TYR A 99 -2.61 -5.33 3.61
N LEU A 100 -3.43 -4.94 2.65
CA LEU A 100 -4.66 -5.63 2.29
C LEU A 100 -4.40 -6.45 1.02
N ILE A 101 -4.27 -7.77 1.17
CA ILE A 101 -3.92 -8.70 0.09
C ILE A 101 -5.17 -9.01 -0.73
N LEU A 102 -5.15 -8.63 -2.00
CA LEU A 102 -6.21 -8.93 -2.95
C LEU A 102 -6.27 -10.44 -3.20
N SER A 103 -7.47 -11.01 -3.14
CA SER A 103 -7.72 -12.41 -3.47
C SER A 103 -7.36 -12.69 -4.93
N PRO A 104 -6.64 -13.80 -5.23
CA PRO A 104 -6.30 -14.19 -6.61
C PRO A 104 -7.49 -14.30 -7.56
N LYS A 105 -8.70 -14.57 -7.03
CA LYS A 105 -9.95 -14.60 -7.78
C LYS A 105 -10.21 -13.31 -8.58
N TYR A 106 -9.66 -12.18 -8.14
CA TYR A 106 -9.91 -10.87 -8.76
C TYR A 106 -8.72 -10.35 -9.59
N TYR A 107 -7.68 -11.16 -9.82
CA TYR A 107 -6.50 -10.71 -10.57
C TYR A 107 -6.79 -10.38 -12.04
N GLU A 108 -7.81 -10.99 -12.63
CA GLU A 108 -8.30 -10.64 -13.97
C GLU A 108 -8.82 -9.20 -14.09
N LYS A 109 -9.16 -8.56 -12.96
CA LYS A 109 -9.65 -7.17 -12.91
C LYS A 109 -8.52 -6.14 -12.83
N LEU A 110 -7.28 -6.61 -12.70
CA LEU A 110 -6.12 -5.74 -12.58
C LEU A 110 -5.84 -5.02 -13.90
N ILE A 111 -5.64 -3.72 -13.79
CA ILE A 111 -5.16 -2.87 -14.85
C ILE A 111 -3.64 -2.74 -14.65
N PRO A 112 -2.83 -3.31 -15.55
CA PRO A 112 -1.39 -3.33 -15.37
C PRO A 112 -0.77 -1.95 -15.66
N TYR A 113 0.41 -1.71 -15.07
CA TYR A 113 1.22 -0.49 -15.23
C TYR A 113 1.29 0.00 -16.68
N GLU A 114 1.47 -0.90 -17.63
CA GLU A 114 1.69 -0.63 -19.05
C GLU A 114 0.53 0.15 -19.69
N LYS A 115 -0.69 0.10 -19.13
CA LYS A 115 -1.79 0.93 -19.62
C LYS A 115 -1.53 2.43 -19.40
N SER A 116 -0.77 2.81 -18.37
CA SER A 116 -0.43 4.22 -18.11
C SER A 116 0.45 4.82 -19.21
N ILE A 117 1.29 4.02 -19.89
CA ILE A 117 2.16 4.44 -21.00
C ILE A 117 1.35 5.13 -22.11
N LYS A 118 0.13 4.65 -22.38
CA LYS A 118 -0.76 5.25 -23.39
C LYS A 118 -1.22 6.66 -23.01
N TYR A 119 -1.30 6.99 -21.72
CA TYR A 119 -1.72 8.30 -21.26
C TYR A 119 -0.58 9.32 -21.26
N PHE A 120 0.65 8.87 -20.97
CA PHE A 120 1.84 9.73 -21.07
C PHE A 120 2.05 10.27 -22.50
N ASN A 121 1.68 9.50 -23.53
CA ASN A 121 1.82 9.93 -24.92
C ASN A 121 0.68 10.83 -25.42
N VAL A 122 -0.34 11.09 -24.58
CA VAL A 122 -1.57 11.81 -24.99
C VAL A 122 -1.83 13.05 -24.15
N SER A 123 -1.33 13.11 -22.90
CA SER A 123 -1.50 14.28 -22.02
C SER A 123 -0.18 14.99 -21.74
N ASP A 124 -0.15 16.32 -21.89
CA ASP A 124 0.97 17.19 -21.46
C ASP A 124 1.14 17.27 -19.93
N VAL A 125 0.37 16.51 -19.16
CA VAL A 125 0.44 16.48 -17.70
C VAL A 125 1.29 15.30 -17.27
N TRP A 126 2.38 15.59 -16.56
CA TRP A 126 3.21 14.56 -15.94
C TRP A 126 2.45 13.84 -14.82
N GLN A 127 2.29 12.53 -14.94
CA GLN A 127 1.59 11.69 -13.97
C GLN A 127 2.57 10.77 -13.23
N GLN A 128 2.38 10.63 -11.93
CA GLN A 128 3.18 9.75 -11.08
C GLN A 128 2.68 8.32 -11.18
N VAL A 129 3.63 7.41 -11.39
CA VAL A 129 3.45 5.96 -11.47
C VAL A 129 4.65 5.29 -10.84
N ILE A 130 4.48 4.06 -10.33
CA ILE A 130 5.60 3.23 -9.86
C ILE A 130 5.87 2.14 -10.92
N PRO A 131 6.87 2.33 -11.80
CA PRO A 131 7.05 1.46 -12.96
C PRO A 131 7.23 -0.01 -12.57
N HIS A 132 6.50 -0.87 -13.26
CA HIS A 132 6.50 -2.32 -13.11
C HIS A 132 6.10 -2.84 -11.72
N ALA A 133 5.65 -1.98 -10.80
CA ALA A 133 5.22 -2.36 -9.46
C ALA A 133 3.77 -1.97 -9.18
N GLU A 134 3.31 -0.88 -9.77
CA GLU A 134 1.93 -0.41 -9.59
C GLU A 134 0.98 -1.16 -10.52
N THR A 135 -0.16 -1.57 -9.98
CA THR A 135 -1.31 -2.02 -10.75
C THR A 135 -2.56 -1.33 -10.17
N TRP A 136 -3.64 -1.34 -10.93
CA TRP A 136 -4.86 -0.66 -10.50
C TRP A 136 -6.09 -1.54 -10.59
N ILE A 137 -7.13 -1.21 -9.83
CA ILE A 137 -8.50 -1.64 -10.08
C ILE A 137 -9.31 -0.40 -10.40
N SER A 138 -10.12 -0.48 -11.46
CA SER A 138 -11.04 0.60 -11.80
C SER A 138 -12.05 0.78 -10.67
N ASP A 139 -12.29 2.04 -10.29
CA ASP A 139 -13.30 2.45 -9.33
C ASP A 139 -12.99 2.11 -7.86
N HIS A 140 -13.75 1.23 -7.20
CA HIS A 140 -13.61 0.88 -5.78
C HIS A 140 -13.34 -0.63 -5.63
N ILE A 141 -12.70 -1.02 -4.53
CA ILE A 141 -12.46 -2.42 -4.19
C ILE A 141 -13.34 -2.79 -2.99
N PRO A 142 -14.37 -3.64 -3.16
CA PRO A 142 -15.11 -4.20 -2.05
C PRO A 142 -14.19 -4.95 -1.07
N LEU A 143 -14.39 -4.79 0.23
CA LEU A 143 -13.53 -5.41 1.25
C LEU A 143 -13.56 -6.95 1.18
N GLU A 144 -14.68 -7.52 0.70
CA GLU A 144 -14.82 -8.95 0.40
C GLU A 144 -13.81 -9.47 -0.65
N TRP A 145 -13.19 -8.60 -1.45
CA TRP A 145 -12.15 -9.00 -2.40
C TRP A 145 -10.79 -9.21 -1.73
N ILE A 146 -10.65 -8.75 -0.48
CA ILE A 146 -9.43 -8.87 0.30
C ILE A 146 -9.44 -10.21 1.03
N SER A 147 -8.43 -11.04 0.75
CA SER A 147 -8.30 -12.38 1.36
C SER A 147 -7.65 -12.33 2.73
N ILE A 148 -6.63 -11.47 2.88
CA ILE A 148 -5.78 -11.38 4.05
C ILE A 148 -5.49 -9.91 4.33
N VAL A 149 -5.49 -9.55 5.61
CA VAL A 149 -4.94 -8.26 6.06
C VAL A 149 -3.78 -8.52 7.02
N TYR A 150 -2.64 -7.88 6.76
CA TYR A 150 -1.54 -7.78 7.69
C TYR A 150 -1.56 -6.41 8.36
N LEU A 151 -1.77 -6.40 9.67
CA LEU A 151 -1.61 -5.19 10.49
C LEU A 151 -0.21 -5.20 11.08
N VAL A 152 0.56 -4.18 10.74
CA VAL A 152 2.00 -4.14 10.99
C VAL A 152 2.35 -2.90 11.78
N ARG A 153 3.12 -3.11 12.85
CA ARG A 153 3.83 -2.05 13.56
C ARG A 153 5.32 -2.19 13.30
N ILE A 154 5.92 -1.12 12.78
CA ILE A 154 7.35 -1.08 12.44
C ILE A 154 7.98 0.02 13.29
N ARG A 155 9.09 -0.31 13.96
CA ARG A 155 9.93 0.66 14.63
C ARG A 155 11.33 0.61 14.06
N GLU A 156 11.87 1.78 13.74
CA GLU A 156 13.23 1.96 13.25
C GLU A 156 13.94 2.90 14.22
N ARG A 157 14.93 2.40 14.95
CA ARG A 157 15.71 3.26 15.85
C ARG A 157 16.65 4.13 15.02
N LEU A 158 16.72 5.42 15.36
CA LEU A 158 17.78 6.25 14.82
C LEU A 158 19.10 5.78 15.43
N PRO A 159 20.19 5.67 14.65
CA PRO A 159 21.48 5.34 15.22
C PRO A 159 21.85 6.37 16.29
N ALA A 160 22.28 5.89 17.46
CA ALA A 160 22.98 6.75 18.41
C ALA A 160 24.17 7.38 17.67
N TYR A 161 24.37 8.69 17.82
CA TYR A 161 25.51 9.40 17.22
C TYR A 161 26.81 8.57 17.42
N GLY A 162 27.35 8.01 16.34
CA GLY A 162 28.62 7.29 16.35
C GLY A 162 28.60 5.78 16.03
N ASN A 163 27.45 5.11 15.88
CA ASN A 163 27.41 3.71 15.42
C ASN A 163 26.34 3.48 14.35
N VAL A 164 26.77 3.18 13.13
CA VAL A 164 25.87 2.91 12.00
C VAL A 164 25.45 1.44 12.03
N THR A 165 24.35 1.14 12.71
CA THR A 165 23.61 -0.11 12.48
C THR A 165 22.13 0.21 12.50
N LEU A 166 21.50 0.11 11.32
CA LEU A 166 20.06 0.31 11.15
C LEU A 166 19.33 -0.93 11.67
N ILE A 167 18.73 -0.84 12.85
CA ILE A 167 17.91 -1.93 13.40
C ILE A 167 16.45 -1.67 13.02
N ARG A 168 15.90 -2.55 12.16
CA ARG A 168 14.48 -2.57 11.80
C ARG A 168 13.79 -3.70 12.54
N GLU A 169 12.92 -3.36 13.48
CA GLU A 169 12.10 -4.32 14.20
C GLU A 169 10.66 -4.27 13.69
N ILE A 170 10.18 -5.40 13.17
CA ILE A 170 8.74 -5.62 12.96
C ILE A 170 8.21 -6.16 14.29
N ILE A 171 7.54 -5.30 15.04
CA ILE A 171 7.16 -5.61 16.43
C ILE A 171 5.89 -6.45 16.49
N GLU A 172 5.02 -6.32 15.50
CA GLU A 172 3.77 -7.07 15.47
C GLU A 172 3.25 -7.15 14.02
N ALA A 173 3.03 -8.37 13.52
CA ALA A 173 2.39 -8.62 12.23
C ALA A 173 1.22 -9.59 12.45
N ASN A 174 0.03 -9.05 12.69
CA ASN A 174 -1.15 -9.87 12.90
C ASN A 174 -1.82 -10.18 11.55
N ARG A 175 -1.88 -11.47 11.20
CA ARG A 175 -2.63 -11.96 10.05
C ARG A 175 -4.10 -12.09 10.42
N ARG A 176 -4.99 -11.42 9.68
CA ARG A 176 -6.44 -11.65 9.76
C ARG A 176 -6.94 -12.19 8.43
N THR A 177 -7.55 -13.37 8.46
CA THR A 177 -8.33 -13.91 7.34
C THR A 177 -9.75 -13.38 7.44
N LEU A 178 -10.25 -12.76 6.37
CA LEU A 178 -11.65 -12.37 6.27
C LEU A 178 -12.45 -13.61 5.83
N THR A 179 -12.85 -14.46 6.78
CA THR A 179 -13.79 -15.55 6.47
C THR A 179 -15.19 -14.95 6.29
N ASN A 180 -15.85 -15.25 5.17
CA ASN A 180 -17.23 -14.87 4.92
C ASN A 180 -18.12 -15.32 6.08
N SER A 181 -18.53 -14.39 6.94
CA SER A 181 -19.65 -14.57 7.86
C SER A 181 -20.96 -14.52 7.06
N SER A 182 -21.16 -15.49 6.18
CA SER A 182 -22.49 -15.89 5.75
C SER A 182 -22.97 -16.97 6.71
N LYS A 183 -23.48 -16.57 7.87
CA LYS A 183 -24.38 -17.40 8.68
C LYS A 183 -25.61 -16.59 9.05
N MET A 184 -26.69 -16.91 8.34
CA MET A 184 -28.08 -17.01 8.78
C MET A 184 -28.58 -15.94 9.77
N ILE A 185 -29.46 -15.08 9.28
CA ILE A 185 -30.75 -14.89 9.93
C ILE A 185 -31.80 -15.19 8.86
N ARG A 186 -32.48 -16.33 9.02
CA ARG A 186 -33.80 -16.59 8.44
C ARG A 186 -34.84 -15.88 9.28
#